data_AF-A0A482UMI9-F1
#
_entry.id   AF-A0A482UMI9-F1
#
_cell.length_a   1.000
_cell.length_b   1.000
_cell.length_c   1.000
_cell.angle_alpha   90.00
_cell.angle_beta   90.00
_cell.angle_gamma   90.00
#
_symmetry.space_group_name_H-M   'P 1'
#
loop_
_entity.id
_entity.type
_entity.pdbx_description
1 polymer ?
#
loop_
_entity_poly.entity_id
_entity_poly.type
_entity_poly.pdbx_seq_one_letter_code
_entity_poly.pdbx_strand_id
1 'polypeptide(L)' 'MAYHIPGQSCPQQENGFDCGVFTIMAADFLSDDLPLEYDQNEMEERRYRIAQYILKGSLPYPIP' A
#
# COMPACT_ATOMS: atom_id res chain seq x y z
N MET A 1 1.90 -18.73 -17.42
CA MET A 1 2.48 -19.25 -16.18
C MET A 1 3.41 -18.17 -15.66
N ALA A 2 2.96 -17.39 -14.67
CA ALA A 2 3.77 -16.34 -14.08
C ALA A 2 4.86 -17.00 -13.22
N TYR A 3 6.10 -16.63 -13.46
CA TYR A 3 7.25 -17.13 -12.71
C TYR A 3 7.13 -16.66 -11.26
N HIS A 4 7.05 -17.60 -10.33
CA HIS A 4 7.26 -17.34 -8.90
C HIS A 4 8.75 -17.02 -8.70
N ILE A 5 9.07 -15.78 -8.33
CA ILE A 5 10.42 -15.37 -7.93
C ILE A 5 10.53 -15.61 -6.42
N PRO A 6 11.41 -16.50 -5.95
CA PRO A 6 11.63 -16.72 -4.52
C PRO A 6 12.09 -15.40 -3.87
N GLY A 7 11.27 -14.82 -2.99
CA GLY A 7 11.49 -13.48 -2.41
C GLY A 7 10.29 -12.52 -2.52
N GLN A 8 9.20 -12.92 -3.17
CA GLN A 8 7.93 -12.17 -3.17
C GLN A 8 7.22 -12.26 -1.81
N SER A 9 7.74 -11.57 -0.79
CA SER A 9 7.06 -11.39 0.50
C SER A 9 6.16 -10.15 0.53
N CYS A 10 6.09 -9.39 -0.57
CA CYS A 10 5.25 -8.20 -0.67
C CYS A 10 4.30 -8.28 -1.88
N PRO A 11 3.07 -7.75 -1.76
CA PRO A 11 2.16 -7.58 -2.88
C PRO A 11 2.81 -6.84 -4.06
N GLN A 12 2.49 -7.26 -5.28
CA GLN A 12 3.06 -6.71 -6.51
C GLN A 12 2.01 -5.87 -7.26
N GLN A 13 2.45 -4.74 -7.82
CA GLN A 13 1.61 -3.95 -8.73
C GLN A 13 1.41 -4.67 -10.06
N GLU A 14 0.25 -4.46 -10.69
CA GLU A 14 -0.10 -5.04 -12.01
C GLU A 14 -0.19 -3.96 -13.10
N ASN A 15 0.26 -2.74 -12.81
CA ASN A 15 0.34 -1.63 -13.76
C ASN A 15 1.67 -0.86 -13.65
N GLY A 16 1.86 0.18 -14.47
CA GLY A 16 3.10 0.96 -14.55
C GLY A 16 3.17 2.22 -13.68
N PHE A 17 2.17 2.49 -12.83
CA PHE A 17 2.02 3.78 -12.15
C PHE A 17 1.66 3.69 -10.66
N ASP A 18 1.44 2.49 -10.12
CA ASP A 18 1.09 2.29 -8.71
C ASP A 18 2.26 2.04 -7.76
N CYS A 19 3.51 2.10 -8.23
CA CYS A 19 4.69 1.84 -7.39
C CYS A 19 4.72 2.72 -6.13
N GLY A 20 4.32 3.99 -6.23
CA GLY A 20 4.23 4.90 -5.10
C GLY A 20 3.11 4.52 -4.12
N VAL A 21 1.96 4.05 -4.62
CA VAL A 21 0.84 3.62 -3.78
C VAL A 21 1.20 2.35 -3.03
N PHE A 22 1.80 1.35 -3.70
CA PHE A 22 2.30 0.13 -3.05
C PHE A 22 3.39 0.42 -2.00
N THR A 23 4.26 1.41 -2.26
CA THR A 23 5.28 1.83 -1.28
C THR A 23 4.65 2.42 -0.01
N ILE A 24 3.65 3.29 -0.17
CA ILE A 24 2.92 3.88 0.96
C ILE A 24 2.17 2.80 1.75
N MET A 25 1.48 1.90 1.05
CA MET A 25 0.78 0.77 1.66
C MET A 25 1.71 -0.14 2.46
N ALA A 26 2.90 -0.44 1.93
CA ALA A 26 3.89 -1.22 2.66
C ALA A 26 4.32 -0.51 3.94
N ALA A 27 4.62 0.80 3.87
CA ALA A 27 5.03 1.58 5.03
C ALA A 27 3.93 1.66 6.10
N ASP A 28 2.67 1.82 5.68
CA ASP A 28 1.49 1.91 6.55
C ASP A 28 1.26 0.61 7.34
N PHE A 29 1.31 -0.54 6.67
CA PHE A 29 1.16 -1.83 7.34
C PHE A 29 2.36 -2.14 8.25
N LEU A 30 3.58 -1.86 7.81
CA LEU A 30 4.78 -2.13 8.59
C LEU A 30 4.92 -1.22 9.83
N SER A 31 4.39 0.01 9.81
CA SER A 31 4.43 0.88 10.99
C SER A 31 3.57 0.35 12.15
N ASP A 32 2.58 -0.48 11.85
CA ASP A 32 1.65 -1.06 12.80
C ASP A 32 1.95 -2.55 13.08
N ASP A 33 3.12 -3.05 12.67
CA ASP A 33 3.51 -4.47 12.75
C ASP A 33 2.48 -5.43 12.09
N LEU A 34 1.80 -4.97 11.02
CA LEU A 34 0.79 -5.75 10.30
C LEU A 34 1.38 -6.53 9.11
N PRO A 35 0.80 -7.70 8.76
CA PRO A 35 1.19 -8.44 7.55
C PRO A 35 0.74 -7.69 6.29
N LEU A 36 1.53 -7.71 5.22
CA LEU A 36 1.24 -7.00 3.95
C LEU A 36 0.05 -7.61 3.18
N GLU A 37 -1.16 -7.41 3.70
CA GLU A 37 -2.43 -7.92 3.17
C GLU A 37 -3.15 -6.82 2.38
N TYR A 38 -2.69 -6.57 1.16
CA TYR A 38 -3.34 -5.69 0.21
C TYR A 38 -3.06 -6.13 -1.23
N ASP A 39 -3.88 -5.70 -2.18
CA ASP A 39 -3.69 -6.02 -3.60
C ASP A 39 -4.00 -4.85 -4.55
N GLN A 40 -3.79 -5.09 -5.86
CA GLN A 40 -3.96 -4.09 -6.89
C GLN A 40 -5.40 -3.52 -6.98
N ASN A 41 -6.42 -4.28 -6.59
CA ASN A 41 -7.83 -3.86 -6.69
C ASN A 41 -8.16 -2.72 -5.74
N GLU A 42 -7.39 -2.58 -4.64
CA GLU A 42 -7.59 -1.50 -3.67
C GLU A 42 -6.93 -0.18 -4.10
N MET A 43 -5.98 -0.20 -5.06
CA MET A 43 -5.11 0.95 -5.32
C MET A 43 -5.86 2.19 -5.83
N GLU A 44 -6.98 2.01 -6.51
CA GLU A 44 -7.86 3.13 -6.88
C GLU A 44 -8.38 3.85 -5.63
N GLU A 45 -8.94 3.11 -4.67
CA GLU A 45 -9.42 3.68 -3.41
C GLU A 45 -8.27 4.26 -2.57
N ARG A 46 -7.13 3.55 -2.49
CA ARG A 46 -5.97 3.99 -1.70
C ARG A 46 -5.42 5.32 -2.19
N ARG A 47 -5.40 5.59 -3.50
CA ARG A 47 -5.04 6.92 -4.04
C ARG A 47 -5.87 8.04 -3.43
N TYR A 48 -7.19 7.87 -3.38
CA TYR A 48 -8.10 8.87 -2.82
C TYR A 48 -7.88 9.03 -1.32
N ARG A 49 -7.74 7.94 -0.57
CA ARG A 49 -7.49 7.98 0.88
C ARG A 49 -6.17 8.70 1.22
N ILE A 50 -5.09 8.39 0.49
CA ILE A 50 -3.80 9.06 0.66
C ILE A 50 -3.95 10.57 0.43
N ALA A 51 -4.60 10.98 -0.66
CA ALA A 51 -4.85 12.38 -0.94
C ALA A 51 -5.68 13.06 0.16
N GLN A 52 -6.73 12.38 0.65
CA GLN A 52 -7.56 12.87 1.75
C GLN A 52 -6.75 13.08 3.03
N TYR A 53 -5.86 12.14 3.40
CA TYR A 53 -5.05 12.25 4.61
C TYR A 53 -3.98 13.34 4.51
N ILE A 54 -3.38 13.52 3.32
CA ILE A 54 -2.48 14.64 3.05
C ILE A 54 -3.22 15.98 3.22
N LEU A 55 -4.41 16.13 2.62
CA LEU A 55 -5.21 17.35 2.72
C LEU A 55 -5.67 17.64 4.14
N LYS A 56 -6.00 16.60 4.92
CA LYS A 56 -6.37 16.71 6.33
C LYS A 56 -5.17 16.99 7.24
N GLY A 57 -3.95 16.65 6.80
CA GLY A 57 -2.73 16.74 7.61
C GLY A 57 -2.67 15.75 8.77
N SER A 58 -3.48 14.68 8.73
CA SER A 58 -3.52 13.65 9.78
C SER A 58 -4.07 12.33 9.26
N LEU A 59 -3.57 11.23 9.83
CA LEU A 59 -4.13 9.89 9.65
C LEU A 59 -5.39 9.74 10.54
N PRO A 60 -6.34 8.85 10.16
CA PRO A 60 -7.57 8.65 10.93
C PRO A 60 -7.41 7.73 12.16
N TYR A 61 -6.21 7.21 12.39
CA TYR A 61 -5.83 6.41 13.55
C TYR A 61 -4.64 7.06 14.28
N PRO A 62 -4.50 6.82 15.60
CA PRO A 62 -3.34 7.29 16.34
C PRO A 62 -2.07 6.62 15.81
N ILE A 63 -1.02 7.42 15.64
CA ILE A 63 0.34 6.90 15.41
C ILE A 63 0.84 6.40 16.78
N PRO A 64 1.30 5.14 16.90
CA PRO A 64 1.89 4.60 18.14
C PRO A 64 3.05 5.43 18.69
#